data_AF-A0A7J4SU52-F1
#
_entry.id   AF-A0A7J4SU52-F1
#
_cell.length_a   1.000
_cell.length_b   1.000
_cell.length_c   1.000
_cell.angle_alpha   90.00
_cell.angle_beta   90.00
_cell.angle_gamma   90.00
#
_symmetry.space_group_name_H-M   'P 1'
#
loop_
_entity.id
_entity.type
_entity.pdbx_description
1 polymer ?
#
loop_
_entity_poly.entity_id
_entity_poly.type
_entity_poly.pdbx_seq_one_letter_code
_entity_poly.pdbx_strand_id
1 'polypeptide(L)' 'MLDNAVLAILEKFGERYEIVVDPDNALLYKQGQKKDFLNILAA' A
#
# COMPACT_ATOMS: atom_id res chain seq x y z
N MET A 1 -9.02 12.17 0.19
CA MET A 1 -8.94 12.44 -1.26
C MET A 1 -8.27 11.24 -1.88
N LEU A 2 -9.00 10.45 -2.65
CA LEU A 2 -8.47 9.28 -3.38
C LEU A 2 -7.57 9.68 -4.56
N ASP A 3 -7.48 10.98 -4.86
CA ASP A 3 -6.83 11.53 -6.06
C ASP A 3 -5.33 11.22 -6.16
N ASN A 4 -4.66 10.93 -5.02
CA ASN A 4 -3.23 10.61 -4.96
C ASN A 4 -2.94 9.15 -4.54
N ALA A 5 -3.98 8.31 -4.42
CA ALA A 5 -3.78 6.93 -4.02
C ALA A 5 -3.10 6.13 -5.15
N VAL A 6 -2.17 5.27 -4.77
CA VAL A 6 -1.40 4.43 -5.71
C VAL A 6 -1.73 2.95 -5.53
N LEU A 7 -1.56 2.18 -6.60
CA LEU A 7 -1.73 0.73 -6.58
C LEU A 7 -0.43 0.05 -6.15
N ALA A 8 -0.46 -0.70 -5.05
CA ALA A 8 0.60 -1.64 -4.71
C ALA A 8 0.20 -3.04 -5.20
N ILE A 9 1.13 -3.66 -5.94
CA ILE A 9 0.89 -4.93 -6.66
C ILE A 9 1.82 -6.00 -6.09
N LEU A 10 1.25 -7.19 -5.84
CA LEU A 10 1.99 -8.41 -5.55
C LEU A 10 1.60 -9.49 -6.56
N GLU A 11 2.60 -9.99 -7.29
CA GLU A 11 2.44 -11.15 -8.17
C GLU A 11 3.06 -12.38 -7.50
N LYS A 12 2.26 -13.41 -7.26
CA LYS A 12 2.71 -14.64 -6.60
C LYS A 12 1.85 -15.83 -7.04
N PHE A 13 2.48 -16.97 -7.31
CA PHE A 13 1.80 -18.21 -7.73
C PHE A 13 0.93 -18.06 -8.99
N GLY A 14 1.30 -17.16 -9.90
CA GLY A 14 0.50 -16.87 -11.10
C GLY A 14 -0.74 -16.00 -10.82
N GLU A 15 -0.93 -15.56 -9.59
CA GLU A 15 -2.01 -14.66 -9.19
C GLU A 15 -1.48 -13.24 -8.92
N ARG A 16 -2.34 -12.26 -9.17
CA ARG A 16 -2.06 -10.84 -8.98
C ARG A 16 -2.99 -10.27 -7.91
N TYR A 17 -2.38 -9.71 -6.88
CA TYR A 17 -3.06 -9.07 -5.76
C TYR A 17 -2.78 -7.58 -5.76
N GLU A 18 -3.83 -6.80 -5.54
CA GLU A 18 -3.79 -5.34 -5.63
C GLU A 18 -4.40 -4.71 -4.39
N ILE A 19 -3.73 -3.68 -3.87
CA ILE A 19 -4.28 -2.82 -2.81
C ILE A 19 -4.08 -1.36 -3.20
N VAL A 20 -5.06 -0.53 -2.83
CA VAL A 20 -5.00 0.92 -3.00
C VAL A 20 -4.42 1.51 -1.72
N VAL A 21 -3.33 2.26 -1.86
CA VAL A 21 -2.58 2.78 -0.72
C VAL A 21 -2.26 4.26 -0.87
N ASP A 22 -2.13 4.93 0.26
CA ASP A 22 -1.50 6.25 0.29
C ASP A 22 0.02 6.10 0.06
N PRO A 23 0.61 6.81 -0.93
CA PRO A 23 2.00 6.62 -1.33
C PRO A 23 3.01 6.96 -0.23
N ASP A 24 2.74 8.01 0.56
CA ASP A 24 3.64 8.45 1.63
C ASP A 24 3.65 7.44 2.78
N ASN A 25 2.47 6.97 3.20
CA ASN A 25 2.33 5.93 4.21
C ASN A 25 2.92 4.60 3.76
N ALA A 26 2.76 4.24 2.49
CA ALA A 26 3.35 3.03 1.91
C ALA A 26 4.89 3.09 1.93
N LEU A 27 5.49 4.25 1.65
CA LEU A 27 6.93 4.45 1.73
C LEU A 27 7.43 4.29 3.18
N LEU A 28 6.77 4.93 4.15
CA LEU A 28 7.13 4.83 5.57
C LEU A 28 7.03 3.40 6.10
N TYR A 29 6.02 2.64 5.65
CA TYR A 29 5.89 1.22 5.98
C TYR A 29 7.02 0.38 5.40
N LYS A 30 7.37 0.58 4.12
CA LYS A 30 8.51 -0.10 3.49
C LYS A 30 9.84 0.17 4.20
N GLN A 31 10.01 1.35 4.77
CA GLN A 31 11.20 1.75 5.53
C GLN A 31 11.20 1.23 6.98
N GLY A 32 10.16 0.51 7.41
CA GLY A 32 10.02 -0.02 8.77
C GLY A 32 9.66 1.03 9.82
N GLN A 33 9.31 2.25 9.40
CA GLN A 33 9.00 3.37 10.30
C GLN A 33 7.54 3.34 10.80
N LYS A 34 6.63 2.75 10.02
CA LYS A 34 5.25 2.44 10.47
C LYS A 34 5.07 0.94 10.59
N LYS A 35 4.55 0.47 11.73
CA LYS A 35 4.27 -0.95 11.99
C LYS A 35 2.83 -1.37 11.69
N ASP A 36 1.91 -0.42 11.59
CA ASP A 36 0.48 -0.72 11.42
C ASP A 36 0.05 -0.59 9.96
N PHE A 37 -0.31 -1.73 9.37
CA PHE A 37 -0.73 -1.87 7.98
C PHE A 37 -2.09 -1.22 7.69
N LEU A 38 -2.99 -1.19 8.67
CA LEU A 38 -4.34 -0.62 8.50
C LEU A 38 -4.29 0.87 8.17
N ASN A 39 -3.25 1.58 8.63
CA ASN A 39 -3.06 3.01 8.38
C ASN A 39 -2.51 3.36 6.99
N ILE A 40 -2.37 2.37 6.09
CA ILE A 40 -1.82 2.55 4.74
C ILE A 40 -2.89 2.33 3.68
N LEU A 41 -3.94 1.58 4.00
CA LEU A 41 -5.05 1.31 3.10
C LEU A 41 -5.83 2.61 2.91
N ALA A 42 -5.95 3.04 1.65
CA ALA A 42 -6.83 4.14 1.32
C ALA A 42 -8.28 3.63 1.42
N ALA A 43 -9.03 4.15 2.39
CA ALA A 43 -10.45 3.87 2.57
C ALA A 43 -11.33 4.74 1.65
#